data_AF-A0A1C7N240-F1
#
_entry.id   AF-A0A1C7N240-F1
#
_cell.length_a   1.000
_cell.length_b   1.000
_cell.length_c   1.000
_cell.angle_alpha   90.00
_cell.angle_beta   90.00
_cell.angle_gamma   90.00
#
_symmetry.space_group_name_H-M   'P 1'
#
loop_
_entity.id
_entity.type
_entity.pdbx_description
1 polymer ?
#
loop_
_entity_poly.entity_id
_entity_poly.type
_entity_poly.pdbx_seq_one_letter_code
_entity_poly.pdbx_strand_id
1 'polypeptide(L)'
;MLPVSAHGGIVPITFNPPTSTSTPTSNTNAMTGVSTTIPSTSSNTSGNSSTPHTALKETLAQLVQRHVDLCKKSLRVFAMAGRTLEMSTDTWAVLLKVMLGITDCLLKEPVGDTTNLGVVNMADELCDSLLQVLFELWLRSNIMDVNMWDILKSCFGRWIHRSKAIQQWNATSLALTEYVQQLVYGEQEKVEGVFVNGPNVRLELPNEFAHYAWHRIIYLIPHPLQLPSSNFTLAMLGIGNLVDTLNSTLSGSNQQERNEKDTEQTNVMNSPDGNTLLNMFGTYLFDAASRAESADSDAQRGCAESLATLCHIFCKPQKRQPFLRTYIERFYAALITGLKSDTCLPTILLSCTELFATDLEGVRMLVPDFMSAIKMVLPKMKFECKTQVSIDNLRLAAIKVLSTIMCLPNHFDKIELGKFNWDSSDSSITPSENVSVVGEQEQLVTQLVSG
;
A
#
# COMPACT_ATOMS: atom_id res chain seq x y z
N MET A 1 -11.65 -27.16 -30.89
CA MET A 1 -12.93 -27.90 -31.03
C MET A 1 -13.36 -28.36 -29.65
N LEU A 2 -14.56 -27.94 -29.24
CA LEU A 2 -15.37 -28.31 -28.05
C LEU A 2 -15.76 -29.82 -28.06
N PRO A 3 -16.37 -30.45 -27.00
CA PRO A 3 -17.39 -29.91 -26.06
C PRO A 3 -17.25 -30.29 -24.56
N VAL A 4 -17.73 -29.50 -23.56
CA VAL A 4 -19.09 -29.16 -23.03
C VAL A 4 -19.65 -30.16 -21.97
N SER A 5 -19.81 -29.62 -20.74
CA SER A 5 -20.78 -29.87 -19.65
C SER A 5 -20.90 -31.20 -18.90
N ALA A 6 -20.77 -31.11 -17.56
CA ALA A 6 -21.72 -31.69 -16.61
C ALA A 6 -21.82 -30.81 -15.35
N HIS A 7 -23.05 -30.34 -15.07
CA HIS A 7 -23.44 -29.59 -13.88
C HIS A 7 -23.49 -30.49 -12.63
N GLY A 8 -22.87 -30.07 -11.53
CA GLY A 8 -23.09 -30.61 -10.19
C GLY A 8 -23.44 -29.46 -9.25
N GLY A 9 -24.71 -29.38 -8.84
CA GLY A 9 -25.25 -28.29 -8.02
C GLY A 9 -24.67 -28.29 -6.60
N ILE A 10 -24.25 -27.11 -6.14
CA ILE A 10 -23.88 -26.85 -4.75
C ILE A 10 -25.17 -26.57 -3.98
N VAL A 11 -25.47 -27.42 -3.00
CA VAL A 11 -26.58 -27.24 -2.05
C VAL A 11 -26.14 -26.22 -0.98
N PRO A 12 -26.87 -25.13 -0.73
CA PRO A 12 -26.56 -24.22 0.37
C PRO A 12 -27.01 -24.84 1.71
N ILE A 13 -26.10 -24.88 2.68
CA ILE A 13 -26.39 -25.27 4.06
C ILE A 13 -27.06 -24.08 4.76
N THR A 14 -28.37 -24.18 5.02
CA THR A 14 -29.14 -23.22 5.80
C THR A 14 -29.14 -23.62 7.28
N PHE A 15 -28.70 -22.71 8.16
CA PHE A 15 -28.90 -22.83 9.60
C PHE A 15 -30.10 -21.96 10.02
N ASN A 16 -31.20 -22.60 10.45
CA ASN A 16 -32.34 -21.91 11.07
C ASN A 16 -32.09 -21.74 12.58
N PRO A 17 -32.20 -20.52 13.15
CA PRO A 17 -32.27 -20.33 14.59
C PRO A 17 -33.70 -20.57 15.11
N PRO A 18 -33.88 -20.95 16.40
CA PRO A 18 -35.18 -21.27 16.96
C PRO A 18 -36.03 -20.02 17.21
N THR A 19 -37.29 -20.10 16.80
CA THR A 19 -38.37 -19.13 17.03
C THR A 19 -38.87 -19.17 18.47
N SER A 20 -38.92 -18.01 19.15
CA SER A 20 -39.78 -17.80 20.32
C SER A 20 -40.81 -16.72 20.01
N THR A 21 -42.06 -17.16 19.90
CA THR A 21 -43.30 -16.42 19.73
C THR A 21 -43.72 -15.68 21.01
N SER A 22 -44.11 -14.41 20.89
CA SER A 22 -45.24 -13.85 21.65
C SER A 22 -45.82 -12.61 20.97
N THR A 23 -47.11 -12.69 20.63
CA THR A 23 -47.97 -11.64 20.10
C THR A 23 -48.48 -10.71 21.20
N PRO A 24 -48.94 -9.48 20.86
CA PRO A 24 -49.18 -8.39 21.79
C PRO A 24 -50.63 -8.35 22.31
N THR A 25 -50.83 -7.80 23.51
CA THR A 25 -52.15 -7.35 23.98
C THR A 25 -52.09 -5.90 24.40
N SER A 26 -52.84 -5.10 23.64
CA SER A 26 -53.31 -3.74 23.90
C SER A 26 -54.01 -3.60 25.25
N ASN A 27 -53.82 -2.46 25.93
CA ASN A 27 -54.91 -1.82 26.66
C ASN A 27 -54.69 -0.30 26.76
N THR A 28 -55.62 0.40 26.13
CA THR A 28 -55.98 1.81 26.28
C THR A 28 -56.52 2.09 27.69
N ASN A 29 -56.21 3.26 28.26
CA ASN A 29 -57.21 4.14 28.88
C ASN A 29 -56.64 5.53 29.17
N ALA A 30 -57.45 6.53 28.84
CA ALA A 30 -57.20 7.95 29.01
C ALA A 30 -58.13 8.55 30.08
N MET A 31 -57.70 9.69 30.60
CA MET A 31 -58.44 10.81 31.20
C MET A 31 -59.04 10.70 32.61
N THR A 32 -58.56 11.63 33.46
CA THR A 32 -59.26 12.64 34.30
C THR A 32 -58.45 12.78 35.61
N GLY A 33 -57.88 13.92 36.03
CA GLY A 33 -58.42 15.26 36.18
C GLY A 33 -58.40 15.59 37.69
N VAL A 34 -57.62 16.61 38.11
CA VAL A 34 -57.88 17.54 39.24
C VAL A 34 -56.59 18.33 39.55
N SER A 35 -56.75 19.65 39.59
CA SER A 35 -55.74 20.70 39.83
C SER A 35 -55.61 21.07 41.30
N THR A 36 -54.39 21.44 41.74
CA THR A 36 -54.17 22.42 42.84
C THR A 36 -52.76 23.05 42.80
N THR A 37 -52.70 24.31 42.35
CA THR A 37 -51.88 25.48 42.78
C THR A 37 -50.55 25.33 43.59
N ILE A 38 -49.41 25.67 42.95
CA ILE A 38 -48.39 26.75 43.21
C ILE A 38 -48.08 27.14 44.69
N PRO A 39 -46.82 27.37 45.17
CA PRO A 39 -45.81 28.23 44.51
C PRO A 39 -44.33 27.81 44.42
N SER A 40 -43.72 28.46 43.43
CA SER A 40 -42.31 28.74 43.18
C SER A 40 -41.40 28.86 44.40
N THR A 41 -40.30 28.10 44.36
CA THR A 41 -39.02 28.52 44.93
C THR A 41 -37.91 28.11 43.97
N SER A 42 -37.34 29.14 43.34
CA SER A 42 -36.10 29.08 42.58
C SER A 42 -34.95 28.73 43.53
N SER A 43 -34.36 27.56 43.35
CA SER A 43 -32.99 27.30 43.77
C SER A 43 -32.22 26.70 42.59
N ASN A 44 -31.33 27.52 42.04
CA ASN A 44 -30.31 27.10 41.10
C ASN A 44 -29.48 25.99 41.75
N THR A 45 -29.62 24.78 41.25
CA THR A 45 -28.59 23.76 41.33
C THR A 45 -28.30 23.30 39.92
N SER A 46 -27.13 23.70 39.42
CA SER A 46 -26.48 23.18 38.24
C SER A 46 -26.18 21.68 38.44
N GLY A 47 -27.19 20.85 38.23
CA GLY A 47 -27.06 19.41 38.10
C GLY A 47 -27.16 19.04 36.62
N ASN A 48 -26.09 18.48 36.06
CA ASN A 48 -26.06 17.90 34.73
C ASN A 48 -27.28 17.01 34.51
N SER A 49 -28.25 17.46 33.71
CA SER A 49 -29.30 16.60 33.16
C SER A 49 -28.70 15.77 32.03
N SER A 50 -27.86 14.78 32.39
CA SER A 50 -27.57 13.68 31.48
C SER A 50 -28.90 12.99 31.18
N THR A 51 -29.35 13.09 29.93
CA THR A 51 -30.57 12.41 29.48
C THR A 51 -30.42 10.90 29.71
N PRO A 52 -31.48 10.16 30.10
CA PRO A 52 -31.39 8.72 30.37
C PRO A 52 -30.84 7.91 29.18
N HIS A 53 -31.01 8.44 27.95
CA HIS A 53 -30.41 7.91 26.73
C HIS A 53 -28.87 7.94 26.72
N THR A 54 -28.24 8.92 27.35
CA THR A 54 -26.78 9.08 27.38
C THR A 54 -26.14 8.07 28.34
N ALA A 55 -26.75 7.85 29.52
CA ALA A 55 -26.28 6.87 30.50
C ALA A 55 -26.43 5.42 29.99
N LEU A 56 -27.51 5.10 29.26
CA LEU A 56 -27.70 3.78 28.66
C LEU A 56 -26.72 3.52 27.52
N LYS A 57 -26.40 4.54 26.72
CA LYS A 57 -25.38 4.44 25.66
C LYS A 57 -23.98 4.22 26.24
N GLU A 58 -23.64 4.90 27.33
CA GLU A 58 -22.34 4.75 28.00
C GLU A 58 -22.17 3.37 28.64
N THR A 59 -23.19 2.87 29.33
CA THR A 59 -23.16 1.52 29.92
C THR A 59 -23.07 0.43 28.86
N LEU A 60 -23.77 0.57 27.73
CA LEU A 60 -23.67 -0.34 26.59
C LEU A 60 -22.26 -0.30 25.96
N ALA A 61 -21.68 0.89 25.78
CA ALA A 61 -20.32 1.04 25.26
C ALA A 61 -19.28 0.38 26.18
N GLN A 62 -19.40 0.55 27.50
CA GLN A 62 -18.55 -0.12 28.49
C GLN A 62 -18.68 -1.65 28.43
N LEU A 63 -19.89 -2.17 28.22
CA LEU A 63 -20.12 -3.61 28.09
C LEU A 63 -19.49 -4.17 26.80
N VAL A 64 -19.65 -3.45 25.68
CA VAL A 64 -19.03 -3.82 24.39
C VAL A 64 -17.51 -3.82 24.52
N GLN A 65 -16.92 -2.80 25.16
CA GLN A 65 -15.47 -2.75 25.38
C GLN A 65 -14.97 -3.94 26.22
N ARG A 66 -15.67 -4.28 27.31
CA ARG A 66 -15.32 -5.47 28.10
C ARG A 66 -15.40 -6.75 27.28
N HIS A 67 -16.38 -6.86 26.39
CA HIS A 67 -16.50 -8.02 25.50
C HIS A 67 -15.36 -8.08 24.48
N VAL A 68 -14.96 -6.95 23.89
CA VAL A 68 -13.77 -6.83 23.03
C VAL A 68 -12.52 -7.30 23.77
N ASP A 69 -12.31 -6.85 25.01
CA ASP A 69 -11.15 -7.23 25.80
C ASP A 69 -11.11 -8.72 26.13
N LEU A 70 -12.27 -9.32 26.41
CA LEU A 70 -12.40 -10.77 26.60
C LEU A 70 -12.08 -11.54 25.32
N CYS A 71 -12.56 -11.07 24.16
CA CYS A 71 -12.22 -11.66 22.86
C CYS A 71 -10.71 -11.57 22.61
N LYS A 72 -10.08 -10.41 22.83
CA LYS A 72 -8.62 -10.24 22.72
C LYS A 72 -7.85 -11.16 23.67
N LYS A 73 -8.37 -11.47 24.86
CA LYS A 73 -7.78 -12.47 25.77
C LYS A 73 -7.94 -13.90 25.24
N SER A 74 -9.10 -14.26 24.70
CA SER A 74 -9.33 -15.57 24.08
C SER A 74 -8.41 -15.80 22.88
N LEU A 75 -8.23 -14.79 22.02
CA LEU A 75 -7.29 -14.84 20.89
C LEU A 75 -5.85 -15.08 21.36
N ARG A 76 -5.44 -14.44 22.47
CA ARG A 76 -4.14 -14.72 23.09
C ARG A 76 -3.99 -16.16 23.57
N VAL A 77 -5.06 -16.78 24.09
CA VAL A 77 -5.03 -18.20 24.46
C VAL A 77 -4.81 -19.10 23.24
N PHE A 78 -5.45 -18.82 22.11
CA PHE A 78 -5.20 -19.55 20.86
C PHE A 78 -3.74 -19.40 20.39
N ALA A 79 -3.21 -18.17 20.42
CA ALA A 79 -1.81 -17.92 20.08
C ALA A 79 -0.84 -18.66 21.02
N MET A 80 -1.11 -18.65 22.34
CA MET A 80 -0.31 -19.38 23.33
C MET A 80 -0.38 -20.89 23.13
N ALA A 81 -1.56 -21.43 22.82
CA ALA A 81 -1.72 -22.84 22.51
C ALA A 81 -0.84 -23.25 21.31
N GLY A 82 -0.87 -22.47 20.22
CA GLY A 82 -0.01 -22.73 19.06
C GLY A 82 1.50 -22.53 19.29
N ARG A 83 1.90 -21.86 20.38
CA ARG A 83 3.31 -21.68 20.77
C ARG A 83 3.84 -22.78 21.68
N THR A 84 2.97 -23.38 22.50
CA THR A 84 3.37 -24.21 23.63
C THR A 84 3.00 -25.67 23.48
N LEU A 85 1.98 -25.98 22.67
CA LEU A 85 1.49 -27.33 22.47
C LEU A 85 2.10 -27.92 21.20
N GLU A 86 2.62 -29.14 21.31
CA GLU A 86 2.90 -29.97 20.15
C GLU A 86 1.57 -30.53 19.62
N MET A 87 1.20 -30.12 18.42
CA MET A 87 -0.06 -30.51 17.79
C MET A 87 0.20 -31.32 16.53
N SER A 88 -0.65 -32.32 16.29
CA SER A 88 -0.65 -33.06 15.02
C SER A 88 -1.06 -32.16 13.85
N THR A 89 -0.70 -32.55 12.63
CA THR A 89 -1.09 -31.84 11.39
C THR A 89 -2.61 -31.69 11.26
N ASP A 90 -3.37 -32.70 11.69
CA ASP A 90 -4.84 -32.67 11.63
C ASP A 90 -5.42 -31.69 12.65
N THR A 91 -4.85 -31.65 13.85
CA THR A 91 -5.24 -30.69 14.89
C THR A 91 -4.96 -29.26 14.46
N TRP A 92 -3.80 -29.02 13.83
CA TRP A 92 -3.47 -27.72 13.23
C TRP A 92 -4.49 -27.34 12.15
N ALA A 93 -4.83 -28.25 11.24
CA ALA A 93 -5.80 -27.97 10.19
C ALA A 93 -7.18 -27.59 10.76
N VAL A 94 -7.66 -28.27 11.81
CA VAL A 94 -8.91 -27.92 12.49
C VAL A 94 -8.82 -26.56 13.17
N LEU A 95 -7.75 -26.30 13.92
CA LEU A 95 -7.53 -25.01 14.60
C LEU A 95 -7.53 -23.85 13.59
N LEU A 96 -6.81 -23.99 12.48
CA LEU A 96 -6.76 -22.99 11.43
C LEU A 96 -8.12 -22.77 10.76
N LYS A 97 -8.88 -23.84 10.48
CA LYS A 97 -10.25 -23.71 9.94
C LYS A 97 -11.19 -22.98 10.90
N VAL A 98 -11.10 -23.26 12.20
CA VAL A 98 -11.88 -22.57 13.23
C VAL A 98 -11.51 -21.10 13.28
N MET A 99 -10.21 -20.78 13.38
CA MET A 99 -9.74 -19.40 13.41
C MET A 99 -10.09 -18.63 12.13
N LEU A 100 -9.92 -19.27 10.96
CA LEU A 100 -10.30 -18.70 9.68
C LEU A 100 -11.80 -18.44 9.59
N GLY A 101 -12.63 -19.37 10.07
CA GLY A 101 -14.08 -19.20 10.12
C GLY A 101 -14.53 -18.08 11.05
N ILE A 102 -13.90 -17.94 12.23
CA ILE A 102 -14.16 -16.83 13.17
C ILE A 102 -13.77 -15.50 12.52
N THR A 103 -12.56 -15.40 11.96
CA THR A 103 -12.08 -14.20 11.28
C THR A 103 -12.98 -13.85 10.09
N ASP A 104 -13.38 -14.83 9.28
CA ASP A 104 -14.24 -14.59 8.14
C ASP A 104 -15.64 -14.12 8.53
N CYS A 105 -16.24 -14.73 9.56
CA CYS A 105 -17.55 -14.32 10.05
C CYS A 105 -17.57 -12.87 10.57
N LEU A 106 -16.48 -12.44 11.21
CA LEU A 106 -16.39 -11.10 11.81
C LEU A 106 -15.92 -10.02 10.83
N LEU A 107 -15.03 -10.36 9.88
CA LEU A 107 -14.40 -9.39 8.99
C LEU A 107 -15.04 -9.29 7.61
N LYS A 108 -15.93 -10.21 7.22
CA LYS A 108 -16.69 -10.11 5.97
C LYS A 108 -17.48 -8.79 5.94
N GLU A 109 -17.61 -8.23 4.74
CA GLU A 109 -18.31 -6.98 4.51
C GLU A 109 -19.76 -7.05 5.07
N PRO A 110 -20.18 -6.06 5.88
CA PRO A 110 -21.49 -6.08 6.50
C PRO A 110 -22.58 -5.99 5.43
N VAL A 111 -23.46 -6.99 5.40
CA VAL A 111 -24.62 -7.01 4.49
C VAL A 111 -25.73 -6.19 5.14
N GLY A 112 -25.77 -4.87 4.89
CA GLY A 112 -26.84 -3.96 5.29
C GLY A 112 -26.39 -2.69 6.01
N ASP A 113 -27.29 -1.71 6.08
CA ASP A 113 -27.10 -0.43 6.79
C ASP A 113 -27.08 -0.64 8.31
N THR A 114 -26.00 -1.21 8.85
CA THR A 114 -25.76 -1.20 10.29
C THR A 114 -25.15 0.15 10.68
N THR A 115 -25.94 1.22 10.55
CA THR A 115 -25.74 2.45 11.32
C THR A 115 -26.03 2.12 12.78
N ASN A 116 -25.10 1.41 13.42
CA ASN A 116 -25.15 1.04 14.83
C ASN A 116 -24.93 2.30 15.65
N LEU A 117 -25.99 3.09 15.90
CA LEU A 117 -26.21 4.03 17.01
C LEU A 117 -24.96 4.66 17.71
N GLY A 118 -23.92 5.02 16.96
CA GLY A 118 -22.61 5.43 17.49
C GLY A 118 -21.95 4.42 18.46
N VAL A 119 -22.23 3.11 18.34
CA VAL A 119 -21.58 2.04 19.11
C VAL A 119 -20.40 1.52 18.30
N VAL A 120 -19.24 1.40 18.95
CA VAL A 120 -17.99 0.90 18.35
C VAL A 120 -18.25 -0.41 17.64
N ASN A 121 -17.89 -0.49 16.36
CA ASN A 121 -17.97 -1.72 15.61
C ASN A 121 -16.91 -2.69 16.15
N MET A 122 -17.37 -3.70 16.88
CA MET A 122 -16.51 -4.71 17.49
C MET A 122 -15.57 -5.38 16.48
N ALA A 123 -16.01 -5.51 15.22
CA ALA A 123 -15.19 -6.05 14.15
C ALA A 123 -13.96 -5.18 13.85
N ASP A 124 -14.07 -3.85 13.91
CA ASP A 124 -12.95 -2.93 13.68
C ASP A 124 -11.91 -3.05 14.81
N GLU A 125 -12.38 -3.15 16.07
CA GLU A 125 -11.52 -3.29 17.25
C GLU A 125 -10.80 -4.64 17.35
N LEU A 126 -11.41 -5.70 16.82
CA LEU A 126 -10.85 -7.05 16.84
C LEU A 126 -10.04 -7.37 15.58
N CYS A 127 -10.21 -6.62 14.49
CA CYS A 127 -9.61 -6.91 13.19
C CYS A 127 -8.10 -7.14 13.27
N ASP A 128 -7.37 -6.23 13.90
CA ASP A 128 -5.92 -6.31 14.05
C ASP A 128 -5.51 -7.57 14.84
N SER A 129 -6.10 -7.79 16.02
CA SER A 129 -5.80 -8.97 16.84
C SER A 129 -6.17 -10.29 16.18
N LEU A 130 -7.29 -10.36 15.44
CA LEU A 130 -7.72 -11.54 14.72
C LEU A 130 -6.73 -11.90 13.60
N LEU A 131 -6.33 -10.91 12.81
CA LEU A 131 -5.41 -11.09 11.70
C LEU A 131 -4.01 -11.47 12.19
N GLN A 132 -3.51 -10.81 13.24
CA GLN A 132 -2.22 -11.14 13.85
C GLN A 132 -2.16 -12.60 14.31
N VAL A 133 -3.16 -13.05 15.09
CA VAL A 133 -3.22 -14.44 15.58
C VAL A 133 -3.42 -15.43 14.44
N LEU A 134 -4.26 -15.10 13.44
CA LEU A 134 -4.47 -15.96 12.29
C LEU A 134 -3.16 -16.17 11.51
N PHE A 135 -2.47 -15.10 11.11
CA PHE A 135 -1.22 -15.19 10.35
C PHE A 135 -0.11 -15.88 11.15
N GLU A 136 -0.01 -15.61 12.45
CA GLU A 136 0.94 -16.29 13.32
C GLU A 136 0.69 -17.80 13.37
N LEU A 137 -0.53 -18.23 13.67
CA LEU A 137 -0.88 -19.66 13.73
C LEU A 137 -0.70 -20.32 12.36
N TRP A 138 -1.04 -19.61 11.29
CA TRP A 138 -0.91 -20.11 9.92
C TRP A 138 0.55 -20.42 9.59
N LEU A 139 1.47 -19.51 9.90
CA LEU A 139 2.89 -19.71 9.66
C LEU A 139 3.50 -20.77 10.61
N ARG A 140 3.09 -20.82 11.88
CA ARG A 140 3.55 -21.86 12.84
C ARG A 140 3.15 -23.27 12.44
N SER A 141 2.00 -23.43 11.79
CA SER A 141 1.47 -24.74 11.42
C SER A 141 2.30 -25.47 10.36
N ASN A 142 3.17 -24.76 9.61
CA ASN A 142 3.88 -25.29 8.46
C ASN A 142 2.98 -25.98 7.41
N ILE A 143 1.72 -25.55 7.29
CA ILE A 143 0.75 -26.19 6.40
C ILE A 143 1.07 -25.93 4.93
N MET A 144 1.25 -26.99 4.16
CA MET A 144 1.55 -26.92 2.71
C MET A 144 0.33 -27.27 1.83
N ASP A 145 -0.83 -27.59 2.43
CA ASP A 145 -2.05 -27.95 1.68
C ASP A 145 -2.58 -26.78 0.84
N VAL A 146 -2.52 -26.93 -0.48
CA VAL A 146 -2.94 -25.91 -1.46
C VAL A 146 -4.39 -25.46 -1.22
N ASN A 147 -5.29 -26.39 -0.90
CA ASN A 147 -6.71 -26.05 -0.71
C ASN A 147 -6.91 -25.10 0.46
N MET A 148 -6.17 -25.30 1.56
CA MET A 148 -6.22 -24.42 2.72
C MET A 148 -5.76 -23.00 2.38
N TRP A 149 -4.69 -22.86 1.60
CA TRP A 149 -4.20 -21.55 1.14
C TRP A 149 -5.18 -20.89 0.16
N ASP A 150 -5.85 -21.65 -0.69
CA ASP A 150 -6.85 -21.12 -1.62
C ASP A 150 -8.10 -20.65 -0.87
N ILE A 151 -8.52 -21.35 0.19
CA ILE A 151 -9.60 -20.89 1.08
C ILE A 151 -9.17 -19.63 1.81
N LEU A 152 -7.94 -19.56 2.35
CA LEU A 152 -7.42 -18.34 2.98
C LEU A 152 -7.44 -17.16 2.00
N LYS A 153 -7.01 -17.36 0.75
CA LYS A 153 -7.03 -16.33 -0.29
C LYS A 153 -8.45 -15.86 -0.61
N SER A 154 -9.40 -16.79 -0.72
CA SER A 154 -10.82 -16.47 -0.94
C SER A 154 -11.42 -15.66 0.22
N CYS A 155 -11.10 -16.03 1.47
CA CYS A 155 -11.52 -15.28 2.65
C CYS A 155 -10.86 -13.89 2.70
N PHE A 156 -9.55 -13.82 2.47
CA PHE A 156 -8.80 -12.55 2.50
C PHE A 156 -9.32 -11.55 1.47
N GLY A 157 -9.70 -12.02 0.28
CA GLY A 157 -10.37 -11.21 -0.74
C GLY A 157 -11.65 -10.51 -0.26
N ARG A 158 -12.33 -11.06 0.75
CA ARG A 158 -13.54 -10.45 1.36
C ARG A 158 -13.22 -9.45 2.47
N TRP A 159 -11.98 -9.41 2.95
CA TRP A 159 -11.54 -8.53 4.05
C TRP A 159 -10.80 -7.28 3.56
N ILE A 160 -10.51 -7.20 2.25
CA ILE A 160 -9.72 -6.12 1.62
C ILE A 160 -10.30 -4.72 1.77
N HIS A 161 -11.57 -4.58 2.17
CA HIS A 161 -12.18 -3.30 2.47
C HIS A 161 -11.65 -2.71 3.80
N ARG A 162 -11.12 -3.54 4.69
CA ARG A 162 -10.52 -3.13 5.97
C ARG A 162 -9.04 -2.86 5.81
N SER A 163 -8.60 -1.64 6.10
CA SER A 163 -7.19 -1.25 5.98
C SER A 163 -6.24 -2.10 6.85
N LYS A 164 -6.71 -2.61 7.99
CA LYS A 164 -5.95 -3.51 8.86
C LYS A 164 -5.57 -4.84 8.20
N ALA A 165 -6.37 -5.34 7.27
CA ALA A 165 -6.03 -6.53 6.48
C ALA A 165 -4.81 -6.28 5.58
N ILE A 166 -4.79 -5.14 4.89
CA ILE A 166 -3.66 -4.75 4.03
C ILE A 166 -2.42 -4.43 4.86
N GLN A 167 -2.57 -3.77 6.02
CA GLN A 167 -1.45 -3.52 6.93
C GLN A 167 -0.83 -4.81 7.47
N GLN A 168 -1.65 -5.79 7.85
CA GLN A 168 -1.15 -7.10 8.29
C GLN A 168 -0.44 -7.84 7.15
N TRP A 169 -1.00 -7.79 5.94
CA TRP A 169 -0.37 -8.37 4.76
C TRP A 169 0.97 -7.71 4.46
N ASN A 170 1.06 -6.37 4.49
CA ASN A 170 2.32 -5.63 4.34
C ASN A 170 3.36 -6.08 5.37
N ALA A 171 3.00 -6.11 6.65
CA ALA A 171 3.92 -6.50 7.72
C ALA A 171 4.41 -7.94 7.57
N THR A 172 3.51 -8.86 7.25
CA THR A 172 3.86 -10.29 7.13
C THR A 172 4.64 -10.59 5.86
N SER A 173 4.26 -9.97 4.73
CA SER A 173 4.99 -10.11 3.46
C SER A 173 6.40 -9.53 3.56
N LEU A 174 6.56 -8.38 4.24
CA LEU A 174 7.86 -7.76 4.47
C LEU A 174 8.76 -8.64 5.34
N ALA A 175 8.27 -9.10 6.49
CA ALA A 175 9.03 -9.97 7.39
C ALA A 175 9.47 -11.28 6.70
N LEU A 176 8.59 -11.89 5.89
CA LEU A 176 8.95 -13.07 5.10
C LEU A 176 9.94 -12.74 3.98
N THR A 177 9.87 -11.54 3.40
CA THR A 177 10.79 -11.10 2.33
C THR A 177 12.19 -10.87 2.88
N GLU A 178 12.32 -10.19 4.02
CA GLU A 178 13.59 -10.02 4.73
C GLU A 178 14.22 -11.37 5.07
N TYR A 179 13.39 -12.31 5.57
CA TYR A 179 13.84 -13.65 5.91
C TYR A 179 14.28 -14.46 4.69
N VAL A 180 13.49 -14.48 3.61
CA VAL A 180 13.86 -15.17 2.36
C VAL A 180 15.10 -14.53 1.74
N GLN A 181 15.25 -13.21 1.82
CA GLN A 181 16.44 -12.52 1.37
C GLN A 181 17.68 -12.97 2.16
N GLN A 182 17.58 -13.12 3.48
CA GLN A 182 18.66 -13.68 4.31
C GLN A 182 18.94 -15.15 3.99
N LEU A 183 17.93 -15.97 3.69
CA LEU A 183 18.12 -17.37 3.31
C LEU A 183 18.83 -17.52 1.95
N VAL A 184 18.49 -16.68 0.98
CA VAL A 184 18.99 -16.78 -0.40
C VAL A 184 20.33 -16.06 -0.57
N TYR A 185 20.53 -14.92 0.10
CA TYR A 185 21.68 -14.05 -0.10
C TYR A 185 22.53 -13.81 1.15
N GLY A 186 22.09 -14.27 2.33
CA GLY A 186 22.80 -14.10 3.59
C GLY A 186 23.78 -15.22 3.90
N GLU A 187 24.69 -14.95 4.84
CA GLU A 187 25.55 -15.98 5.43
C GLU A 187 24.68 -16.88 6.35
N GLN A 188 24.69 -18.19 6.12
CA GLN A 188 23.84 -19.20 6.79
C GLN A 188 23.91 -19.15 8.34
N GLU A 189 24.92 -18.50 8.92
CA GLU A 189 25.21 -18.47 10.35
C GLU A 189 24.42 -17.40 11.14
N LYS A 190 23.70 -16.47 10.46
CA LYS A 190 22.98 -15.34 11.09
C LYS A 190 21.52 -15.19 10.67
N VAL A 191 20.84 -16.27 10.32
CA VAL A 191 19.41 -16.17 9.97
C VAL A 191 18.60 -16.02 11.27
N GLU A 192 18.27 -14.78 11.62
CA GLU A 192 17.30 -14.50 12.68
C GLU A 192 15.91 -15.00 12.24
N GLY A 193 15.11 -15.55 13.16
CA GLY A 193 13.78 -16.06 12.83
C GLY A 193 12.84 -14.96 12.30
N VAL A 194 11.74 -15.35 11.65
CA VAL A 194 10.77 -14.37 11.13
C VAL A 194 10.03 -13.71 12.29
N PHE A 195 9.98 -12.39 12.30
CA PHE A 195 9.20 -11.62 13.27
C PHE A 195 7.89 -11.13 12.64
N VAL A 196 6.80 -11.86 12.89
CA VAL A 196 5.45 -11.46 12.44
C VAL A 196 4.71 -10.89 13.64
N ASN A 197 4.34 -9.60 13.59
CA ASN A 197 3.60 -8.85 14.64
C ASN A 197 4.46 -8.23 15.76
N GLY A 198 5.66 -7.75 15.43
CA GLY A 198 6.56 -7.06 16.35
C GLY A 198 7.69 -7.94 16.90
N PRO A 199 8.63 -7.37 17.67
CA PRO A 199 9.91 -8.01 18.01
C PRO A 199 9.79 -9.24 18.93
N ASN A 200 8.61 -9.51 19.49
CA ASN A 200 8.43 -10.52 20.53
C ASN A 200 7.92 -11.89 20.01
N VAL A 201 7.62 -12.02 18.71
CA VAL A 201 7.11 -13.28 18.13
C VAL A 201 8.08 -13.79 17.08
N ARG A 202 9.04 -14.60 17.53
CA ARG A 202 9.98 -15.30 16.65
C ARG A 202 9.33 -16.57 16.11
N LEU A 203 9.38 -16.74 14.79
CA LEU A 203 8.98 -17.95 14.07
C LEU A 203 10.22 -18.60 13.47
N GLU A 204 10.44 -19.86 13.83
CA GLU A 204 11.45 -20.70 13.20
C GLU A 204 10.76 -21.51 12.10
N LEU A 205 10.97 -21.10 10.86
CA LEU A 205 10.33 -21.69 9.70
C LEU A 205 11.34 -22.59 8.96
N PRO A 206 10.97 -23.83 8.59
CA PRO A 206 11.79 -24.63 7.68
C PRO A 206 12.01 -23.91 6.36
N ASN A 207 13.20 -24.00 5.78
CA ASN A 207 13.58 -23.25 4.57
C ASN A 207 12.60 -23.49 3.41
N GLU A 208 12.20 -24.75 3.15
CA GLU A 208 11.24 -25.06 2.07
C GLU A 208 9.86 -24.43 2.31
N PHE A 209 9.38 -24.48 3.56
CA PHE A 209 8.12 -23.86 3.94
C PHE A 209 8.19 -22.34 3.83
N ALA A 210 9.31 -21.73 4.21
CA ALA A 210 9.49 -20.27 4.16
C ALA A 210 9.35 -19.72 2.74
N HIS A 211 10.00 -20.34 1.75
CA HIS A 211 9.86 -19.94 0.33
C HIS A 211 8.42 -20.10 -0.17
N TYR A 212 7.79 -21.23 0.17
CA TYR A 212 6.40 -21.49 -0.21
C TYR A 212 5.43 -20.49 0.41
N ALA A 213 5.53 -20.26 1.73
CA ALA A 213 4.70 -19.33 2.46
C ALA A 213 4.92 -17.90 1.98
N TRP A 214 6.17 -17.48 1.75
CA TRP A 214 6.50 -16.18 1.18
C TRP A 214 5.80 -15.93 -0.16
N HIS A 215 5.93 -16.88 -1.10
CA HIS A 215 5.25 -16.79 -2.40
C HIS A 215 3.73 -16.72 -2.24
N ARG A 216 3.13 -17.58 -1.40
CA ARG A 216 1.67 -17.57 -1.16
C ARG A 216 1.19 -16.28 -0.52
N ILE A 217 1.94 -15.71 0.41
CA ILE A 217 1.60 -14.47 1.11
C ILE A 217 1.75 -13.26 0.18
N ILE A 218 2.80 -13.17 -0.65
CA ILE A 218 2.94 -12.09 -1.65
C ILE A 218 1.70 -12.00 -2.54
N TYR A 219 1.24 -13.15 -3.04
CA TYR A 219 0.08 -13.23 -3.94
C TYR A 219 -1.26 -13.46 -3.24
N LEU A 220 -1.33 -13.13 -1.94
CA LEU A 220 -2.55 -13.21 -1.15
C LEU A 220 -3.52 -12.06 -1.48
N ILE A 221 -3.01 -10.84 -1.68
CA ILE A 221 -3.84 -9.71 -2.11
C ILE A 221 -4.35 -9.92 -3.54
N PRO A 222 -5.58 -9.45 -3.85
CA PRO A 222 -6.02 -9.33 -5.24
C PRO A 222 -5.20 -8.26 -5.97
N HIS A 223 -5.43 -8.13 -7.28
CA HIS A 223 -4.81 -7.08 -8.07
C HIS A 223 -5.06 -5.70 -7.44
N PRO A 224 -4.06 -4.83 -7.24
CA PRO A 224 -4.23 -3.58 -6.49
C PRO A 224 -5.35 -2.68 -7.01
N LEU A 225 -5.61 -2.70 -8.32
CA LEU A 225 -6.71 -1.95 -8.95
C LEU A 225 -8.11 -2.38 -8.50
N GLN A 226 -8.27 -3.55 -7.89
CA GLN A 226 -9.53 -4.04 -7.33
C GLN A 226 -9.76 -3.54 -5.89
N LEU A 227 -8.76 -2.89 -5.28
CA LEU A 227 -8.84 -2.37 -3.92
C LEU A 227 -9.51 -0.99 -3.87
N PRO A 228 -10.22 -0.66 -2.78
CA PRO A 228 -10.66 0.71 -2.51
C PRO A 228 -9.48 1.70 -2.43
N SER A 229 -9.69 2.99 -2.76
CA SER A 229 -8.62 3.99 -2.93
C SER A 229 -7.63 4.09 -1.76
N SER A 230 -8.10 4.05 -0.51
CA SER A 230 -7.22 4.08 0.68
C SER A 230 -6.36 2.82 0.81
N ASN A 231 -6.95 1.66 0.55
CA ASN A 231 -6.29 0.36 0.65
C ASN A 231 -5.39 0.08 -0.54
N PHE A 232 -5.73 0.61 -1.72
CA PHE A 232 -4.86 0.65 -2.89
C PHE A 232 -3.54 1.34 -2.55
N THR A 233 -3.57 2.54 -1.98
CA THR A 233 -2.36 3.26 -1.59
C THR A 233 -1.53 2.50 -0.56
N LEU A 234 -2.17 1.88 0.44
CA LEU A 234 -1.47 1.01 1.40
C LEU A 234 -0.82 -0.21 0.75
N ALA A 235 -1.47 -0.82 -0.24
CA ALA A 235 -0.90 -1.95 -0.97
C ALA A 235 0.30 -1.52 -1.84
N MET A 236 0.21 -0.37 -2.51
CA MET A 236 1.34 0.15 -3.31
C MET A 236 2.55 0.49 -2.43
N LEU A 237 2.34 1.12 -1.27
CA LEU A 237 3.40 1.35 -0.28
C LEU A 237 4.01 0.04 0.22
N GLY A 238 3.18 -0.98 0.45
CA GLY A 238 3.63 -2.33 0.79
C GLY A 238 4.56 -2.90 -0.26
N ILE A 239 4.12 -2.90 -1.52
CA ILE A 239 4.91 -3.39 -2.67
C ILE A 239 6.22 -2.61 -2.81
N GLY A 240 6.20 -1.28 -2.66
CA GLY A 240 7.40 -0.45 -2.66
C GLY A 240 8.42 -0.90 -1.61
N ASN A 241 7.99 -1.08 -0.36
CA ASN A 241 8.85 -1.58 0.72
C ASN A 241 9.43 -2.98 0.43
N LEU A 242 8.64 -3.88 -0.19
CA LEU A 242 9.13 -5.20 -0.60
C LEU A 242 10.25 -5.09 -1.64
N VAL A 243 10.04 -4.24 -2.65
CA VAL A 243 11.02 -3.96 -3.70
C VAL A 243 12.29 -3.33 -3.12
N ASP A 244 12.15 -2.33 -2.24
CA ASP A 244 13.26 -1.65 -1.60
C ASP A 244 14.07 -2.61 -0.72
N THR A 245 13.41 -3.50 0.02
CA THR A 245 14.04 -4.55 0.83
C THR A 245 14.86 -5.49 -0.04
N LEU A 246 14.25 -6.03 -1.09
CA LEU A 246 14.94 -6.90 -2.05
C LEU A 246 16.09 -6.18 -2.77
N ASN A 247 15.96 -4.87 -2.98
CA ASN A 247 16.99 -4.06 -3.62
C ASN A 247 18.16 -3.71 -2.69
N SER A 248 17.87 -3.50 -1.41
CA SER A 248 18.83 -3.22 -0.34
C SER A 248 19.56 -4.51 0.00
N THR A 249 20.58 -4.87 -0.78
CA THR A 249 21.53 -5.93 -0.42
C THR A 249 22.02 -5.72 1.02
N LEU A 250 22.24 -6.81 1.77
CA LEU A 250 22.77 -6.87 3.14
C LEU A 250 24.13 -6.16 3.31
N SER A 251 24.15 -4.84 3.14
CA SER A 251 25.32 -3.98 3.28
C SER A 251 25.24 -3.32 4.66
N GLY A 252 25.48 -4.08 5.72
CA GLY A 252 25.28 -3.53 7.06
C GLY A 252 25.53 -4.44 8.25
N SER A 253 26.63 -5.19 8.30
CA SER A 253 27.36 -5.41 9.55
C SER A 253 28.79 -5.88 9.26
N ASN A 254 29.75 -5.00 9.49
CA ASN A 254 31.21 -5.16 9.34
C ASN A 254 31.80 -4.72 7.99
N GLN A 255 31.79 -3.40 7.74
CA GLN A 255 32.95 -2.80 7.05
C GLN A 255 34.13 -2.80 8.02
N GLN A 256 34.83 -3.92 8.08
CA GLN A 256 36.20 -3.98 8.53
C GLN A 256 37.01 -4.53 7.36
N GLU A 257 37.69 -3.60 6.68
CA GLU A 257 38.73 -3.75 5.66
C GLU A 257 39.02 -5.20 5.21
N ARG A 258 38.40 -5.65 4.11
CA ARG A 258 38.92 -6.78 3.33
C ARG A 258 39.36 -6.29 1.95
N ASN A 259 40.62 -6.59 1.67
CA ASN A 259 41.40 -6.27 0.47
C ASN A 259 40.60 -6.31 -0.84
N GLU A 260 40.77 -5.24 -1.63
CA GLU A 260 40.08 -4.91 -2.89
C GLU A 260 40.39 -5.83 -4.11
N LYS A 261 40.98 -7.01 -3.93
CA LYS A 261 41.40 -7.83 -5.11
C LYS A 261 40.69 -9.17 -5.32
N ASP A 262 39.94 -9.67 -4.33
CA ASP A 262 39.13 -10.90 -4.48
C ASP A 262 37.60 -10.65 -4.37
N THR A 263 37.18 -9.40 -4.16
CA THR A 263 35.80 -9.02 -3.82
C THR A 263 34.89 -8.83 -5.05
N GLU A 264 35.45 -8.78 -6.26
CA GLU A 264 34.68 -8.48 -7.47
C GLU A 264 33.88 -9.68 -8.01
N GLN A 265 34.24 -10.93 -7.68
CA GLN A 265 33.52 -12.11 -8.18
C GLN A 265 32.41 -12.62 -7.25
N THR A 266 32.51 -12.41 -5.93
CA THR A 266 31.51 -12.91 -4.96
C THR A 266 30.36 -11.94 -4.71
N ASN A 267 30.52 -10.63 -4.96
CA ASN A 267 29.47 -9.62 -4.77
C ASN A 267 28.50 -9.45 -5.95
N VAL A 268 28.70 -10.16 -7.06
CA VAL A 268 27.81 -10.10 -8.25
C VAL A 268 26.52 -10.91 -8.03
N MET A 269 26.48 -11.79 -7.02
CA MET A 269 25.40 -12.74 -6.84
C MET A 269 24.26 -12.26 -5.91
N ASN A 270 24.42 -11.14 -5.21
CA ASN A 270 23.71 -10.94 -3.93
C ASN A 270 22.42 -10.11 -3.99
N SER A 271 21.94 -9.68 -5.16
CA SER A 271 20.58 -9.11 -5.28
C SER A 271 19.83 -9.64 -6.49
N PRO A 272 18.49 -9.69 -6.40
CA PRO A 272 17.65 -9.95 -7.57
C PRO A 272 17.88 -8.87 -8.62
N ASP A 273 17.84 -9.28 -9.89
CA ASP A 273 17.88 -8.38 -11.03
C ASP A 273 16.55 -7.63 -11.17
N GLY A 274 16.61 -6.48 -11.83
CA GLY A 274 15.44 -5.64 -12.05
C GLY A 274 14.36 -6.35 -12.85
N ASN A 275 14.71 -7.22 -13.81
CA ASN A 275 13.71 -8.00 -14.56
C ASN A 275 12.98 -8.99 -13.64
N THR A 276 13.65 -9.63 -12.68
CA THR A 276 12.98 -10.48 -11.67
C THR A 276 11.98 -9.70 -10.83
N LEU A 277 12.33 -8.50 -10.36
CA LEU A 277 11.41 -7.65 -9.60
C LEU A 277 10.18 -7.24 -10.46
N LEU A 278 10.42 -6.93 -11.73
CA LEU A 278 9.35 -6.58 -12.67
C LEU A 278 8.51 -7.80 -13.08
N ASN A 279 9.06 -9.01 -13.09
CA ASN A 279 8.27 -10.23 -13.25
C ASN A 279 7.31 -10.44 -12.07
N MET A 280 7.75 -10.13 -10.84
CA MET A 280 6.94 -10.32 -9.64
C MET A 280 5.88 -9.23 -9.46
N PHE A 281 6.27 -7.96 -9.62
CA PHE A 281 5.46 -6.80 -9.26
C PHE A 281 5.14 -5.87 -10.43
N GLY A 282 5.75 -6.07 -11.60
CA GLY A 282 5.66 -5.13 -12.72
C GLY A 282 4.23 -4.93 -13.23
N THR A 283 3.40 -5.97 -13.27
CA THR A 283 1.98 -5.82 -13.65
C THR A 283 1.25 -4.88 -12.69
N TYR A 284 1.45 -5.06 -11.39
CA TYR A 284 0.84 -4.21 -10.37
C TYR A 284 1.33 -2.77 -10.47
N LEU A 285 2.63 -2.58 -10.68
CA LEU A 285 3.26 -1.27 -10.72
C LEU A 285 2.87 -0.49 -11.99
N PHE A 286 2.98 -1.10 -13.18
CA PHE A 286 2.64 -0.43 -14.44
C PHE A 286 1.14 -0.12 -14.54
N ASP A 287 0.28 -1.04 -14.12
CA ASP A 287 -1.17 -0.82 -14.17
C ASP A 287 -1.60 0.27 -13.17
N ALA A 288 -0.98 0.32 -11.98
CA ALA A 288 -1.17 1.42 -11.02
C ALA A 288 -0.69 2.77 -11.59
N ALA A 289 0.49 2.80 -12.21
CA ALA A 289 1.05 4.01 -12.79
C ALA A 289 0.20 4.56 -13.95
N SER A 290 -0.43 3.68 -14.74
CA SER A 290 -1.29 4.09 -15.87
C SER A 290 -2.53 4.88 -15.45
N ARG A 291 -2.94 4.82 -14.16
CA ARG A 291 -4.09 5.54 -13.62
C ARG A 291 -3.77 6.96 -13.13
N ALA A 292 -2.51 7.41 -13.24
CA ALA A 292 -2.06 8.67 -12.63
C ALA A 292 -2.87 9.92 -13.06
N GLU A 293 -3.40 9.95 -14.28
CA GLU A 293 -4.22 11.08 -14.78
C GLU A 293 -5.69 11.01 -14.34
N SER A 294 -6.26 9.80 -14.21
CA SER A 294 -7.71 9.60 -14.00
C SER A 294 -8.07 9.19 -12.57
N ALA A 295 -7.10 9.09 -11.67
CA ALA A 295 -7.31 8.64 -10.29
C ALA A 295 -7.83 9.74 -9.38
N ASP A 296 -8.66 9.37 -8.41
CA ASP A 296 -9.07 10.24 -7.30
C ASP A 296 -7.85 10.68 -6.48
N SER A 297 -7.95 11.80 -5.75
CA SER A 297 -6.85 12.36 -4.94
C SER A 297 -6.18 11.31 -4.01
N ASP A 298 -6.96 10.42 -3.41
CA ASP A 298 -6.43 9.36 -2.53
C ASP A 298 -5.70 8.24 -3.28
N ALA A 299 -6.17 7.92 -4.49
CA ALA A 299 -5.56 6.91 -5.36
C ALA A 299 -4.35 7.46 -6.12
N GLN A 300 -4.29 8.77 -6.39
CA GLN A 300 -3.12 9.41 -6.99
C GLN A 300 -1.86 9.22 -6.14
N ARG A 301 -2.00 9.18 -4.81
CA ARG A 301 -0.89 8.86 -3.90
C ARG A 301 -0.32 7.46 -4.15
N GLY A 302 -1.18 6.46 -4.32
CA GLY A 302 -0.76 5.10 -4.67
C GLY A 302 -0.12 5.02 -6.06
N CYS A 303 -0.58 5.83 -7.02
CA CYS A 303 0.03 5.94 -8.34
C CYS A 303 1.45 6.55 -8.26
N ALA A 304 1.62 7.61 -7.48
CA ALA A 304 2.91 8.25 -7.25
C ALA A 304 3.91 7.27 -6.59
N GLU A 305 3.45 6.49 -5.62
CA GLU A 305 4.26 5.43 -4.98
C GLU A 305 4.70 4.36 -5.98
N SER A 306 3.79 3.95 -6.87
CA SER A 306 4.12 3.01 -7.95
C SER A 306 5.23 3.53 -8.85
N LEU A 307 5.12 4.80 -9.25
CA LEU A 307 6.11 5.48 -10.10
C LEU A 307 7.46 5.64 -9.38
N ALA A 308 7.45 5.94 -8.08
CA ALA A 308 8.66 5.95 -7.26
C ALA A 308 9.35 4.59 -7.26
N THR A 309 8.58 3.53 -6.99
CA THR A 309 9.08 2.14 -6.97
C THR A 309 9.67 1.76 -8.33
N LEU A 310 9.02 2.14 -9.43
CA LEU A 310 9.56 1.93 -10.78
C LEU A 310 10.86 2.73 -10.99
N CYS A 311 10.93 4.02 -10.62
CA CYS A 311 12.18 4.79 -10.66
C CYS A 311 13.29 4.07 -9.88
N HIS A 312 13.03 3.57 -8.66
CA HIS A 312 14.04 2.85 -7.86
C HIS A 312 14.54 1.58 -8.56
N ILE A 313 13.66 0.81 -9.20
CA ILE A 313 14.04 -0.38 -9.97
C ILE A 313 14.94 0.01 -11.15
N PHE A 314 14.50 0.96 -11.98
CA PHE A 314 15.20 1.32 -13.23
C PHE A 314 16.48 2.13 -13.02
N CYS A 315 16.57 2.92 -11.94
CA CYS A 315 17.78 3.66 -11.57
C CYS A 315 18.87 2.75 -10.98
N LYS A 316 18.57 1.50 -10.62
CA LYS A 316 19.55 0.56 -10.10
C LYS A 316 20.38 -0.05 -11.24
N PRO A 317 21.73 -0.05 -11.15
CA PRO A 317 22.58 -0.61 -12.20
C PRO A 317 22.37 -2.12 -12.32
N GLN A 318 22.11 -2.58 -13.55
CA GLN A 318 21.88 -3.99 -13.85
C GLN A 318 23.21 -4.71 -14.11
N LYS A 319 23.60 -5.61 -13.21
CA LYS A 319 24.88 -6.33 -13.29
C LYS A 319 24.83 -7.61 -14.16
N ARG A 320 23.65 -8.22 -14.31
CA ARG A 320 23.49 -9.55 -14.95
C ARG A 320 22.95 -9.46 -16.37
N GLN A 321 21.77 -8.86 -16.51
CA GLN A 321 21.02 -8.78 -17.76
C GLN A 321 20.50 -7.35 -17.88
N PRO A 322 20.54 -6.73 -19.08
CA PRO A 322 19.87 -5.47 -19.31
C PRO A 322 18.36 -5.62 -19.10
N PHE A 323 17.67 -4.50 -18.86
CA PHE A 323 16.22 -4.51 -18.80
C PHE A 323 15.60 -4.97 -20.12
N LEU A 324 14.54 -5.76 -20.02
CA LEU A 324 13.76 -6.14 -21.20
C LEU A 324 13.12 -4.90 -21.82
N ARG A 325 13.20 -4.79 -23.15
CA ARG A 325 12.65 -3.68 -23.91
C ARG A 325 11.18 -3.42 -23.61
N THR A 326 10.37 -4.46 -23.44
CA THR A 326 8.95 -4.35 -23.07
C THR A 326 8.73 -3.61 -21.75
N TYR A 327 9.64 -3.76 -20.78
CA TYR A 327 9.56 -3.04 -19.52
C TYR A 327 10.04 -1.60 -19.65
N ILE A 328 11.09 -1.35 -20.45
CA ILE A 328 11.59 0.01 -20.73
C ILE A 328 10.48 0.84 -21.40
N GLU A 329 9.83 0.29 -22.43
CA GLU A 329 8.76 0.99 -23.16
C GLU A 329 7.58 1.35 -22.24
N ARG A 330 7.16 0.41 -21.37
CA ARG A 330 6.10 0.67 -20.37
C ARG A 330 6.51 1.70 -19.33
N PHE A 331 7.77 1.66 -18.88
CA PHE A 331 8.31 2.61 -17.92
C PHE A 331 8.35 4.04 -18.48
N TYR A 332 8.80 4.21 -19.72
CA TYR A 332 8.84 5.52 -20.37
C TYR A 332 7.43 6.09 -20.58
N ALA A 333 6.48 5.26 -21.03
CA ALA A 333 5.08 5.67 -21.14
C ALA A 333 4.51 6.10 -19.77
N ALA A 334 4.77 5.31 -18.71
CA ALA A 334 4.33 5.63 -17.35
C ALA A 334 4.94 6.93 -16.81
N LEU A 335 6.23 7.19 -17.06
CA LEU A 335 6.89 8.43 -16.66
C LEU A 335 6.31 9.65 -17.37
N ILE A 336 6.08 9.58 -18.68
CA ILE A 336 5.49 10.69 -19.44
C ILE A 336 4.11 11.04 -18.90
N THR A 337 3.26 10.03 -18.66
CA THR A 337 1.94 10.21 -18.03
C THR A 337 2.06 10.75 -16.59
N GLY A 338 2.98 10.22 -15.80
CA GLY A 338 3.19 10.64 -14.42
C GLY A 338 3.69 12.08 -14.27
N LEU A 339 4.55 12.55 -15.18
CA LEU A 339 5.05 13.93 -15.19
C LEU A 339 3.95 14.95 -15.50
N LYS A 340 2.85 14.54 -16.15
CA LYS A 340 1.68 15.40 -16.38
C LYS A 340 0.85 15.64 -15.12
N SER A 341 0.96 14.73 -14.15
CA SER A 341 0.14 14.72 -12.94
C SER A 341 0.81 15.54 -11.84
N ASP A 342 0.12 16.59 -11.37
CA ASP A 342 0.61 17.49 -10.31
C ASP A 342 1.05 16.76 -9.03
N THR A 343 0.40 15.64 -8.70
CA THR A 343 0.68 14.86 -7.48
C THR A 343 1.83 13.89 -7.65
N CYS A 344 2.02 13.35 -8.86
CA CYS A 344 3.09 12.39 -9.15
C CYS A 344 4.42 13.09 -9.51
N LEU A 345 4.36 14.26 -10.15
CA LEU A 345 5.54 15.02 -10.60
C LEU A 345 6.58 15.21 -9.49
N PRO A 346 6.24 15.65 -8.26
CA PRO A 346 7.24 15.82 -7.21
C PRO A 346 7.95 14.52 -6.85
N THR A 347 7.19 13.43 -6.74
CA THR A 347 7.71 12.10 -6.38
C THR A 347 8.64 11.55 -7.46
N ILE A 348 8.30 11.74 -8.74
CA ILE A 348 9.14 11.32 -9.86
C ILE A 348 10.48 12.07 -9.83
N LEU A 349 10.46 13.40 -9.67
CA LEU A 349 11.69 14.20 -9.65
C LEU A 349 12.61 13.83 -8.48
N LEU A 350 12.05 13.47 -7.33
CA LEU A 350 12.81 13.00 -6.17
C LEU A 350 13.45 11.62 -6.41
N SER A 351 12.74 10.72 -7.11
CA SER A 351 13.13 9.30 -7.23
C SER A 351 14.05 9.03 -8.43
N CYS A 352 13.98 9.87 -9.46
CA CYS A 352 14.68 9.67 -10.73
C CYS A 352 15.96 10.54 -10.88
N THR A 353 16.64 10.89 -9.79
CA THR A 353 17.84 11.76 -9.82
C THR A 353 19.01 11.19 -10.63
N GLU A 354 19.13 9.87 -10.66
CA GLU A 354 20.20 9.15 -11.37
C GLU A 354 19.73 8.60 -12.73
N LEU A 355 18.49 8.85 -13.14
CA LEU A 355 17.88 8.20 -14.31
C LEU A 355 18.72 8.40 -15.59
N PHE A 356 19.15 9.63 -15.88
CA PHE A 356 19.94 9.91 -17.08
C PHE A 356 21.42 9.54 -16.96
N ALA A 357 21.88 9.22 -15.75
CA ALA A 357 23.20 8.63 -15.52
C ALA A 357 23.21 7.12 -15.77
N THR A 358 22.04 6.48 -15.85
CA THR A 358 21.94 5.05 -16.21
C THR A 358 22.03 4.82 -17.72
N ASP A 359 22.65 3.72 -18.11
CA ASP A 359 22.77 3.26 -19.51
C ASP A 359 21.47 2.57 -20.01
N LEU A 360 20.31 3.22 -19.80
CA LEU A 360 19.04 2.73 -20.33
C LEU A 360 18.88 3.09 -21.81
N GLU A 361 18.44 2.12 -22.60
CA GLU A 361 18.21 2.29 -24.04
C GLU A 361 17.10 3.33 -24.28
N GLY A 362 17.44 4.41 -24.98
CA GLY A 362 16.46 5.43 -25.40
C GLY A 362 16.11 6.47 -24.34
N VAL A 363 16.70 6.45 -23.14
CA VAL A 363 16.36 7.35 -22.01
C VAL A 363 16.34 8.85 -22.38
N ARG A 364 17.17 9.25 -23.35
CA ARG A 364 17.25 10.63 -23.86
C ARG A 364 15.93 11.15 -24.45
N MET A 365 15.02 10.28 -24.86
CA MET A 365 13.70 10.68 -25.37
C MET A 365 12.84 11.38 -24.31
N LEU A 366 13.12 11.17 -23.02
CA LEU A 366 12.39 11.76 -21.89
C LEU A 366 12.88 13.16 -21.51
N VAL A 367 14.02 13.61 -22.05
CA VAL A 367 14.62 14.91 -21.71
C VAL A 367 13.64 16.09 -21.88
N PRO A 368 12.85 16.19 -22.98
CA PRO A 368 11.91 17.31 -23.15
C PRO A 368 10.86 17.40 -22.03
N ASP A 369 10.28 16.26 -21.64
CA ASP A 369 9.26 16.19 -20.59
C ASP A 369 9.83 16.54 -19.22
N PHE A 370 11.02 16.02 -18.88
CA PHE A 370 11.71 16.37 -17.64
C PHE A 370 12.11 17.86 -17.59
N MET A 371 12.57 18.43 -18.71
CA MET A 371 12.88 19.86 -18.78
C MET A 371 11.64 20.73 -18.56
N SER A 372 10.47 20.30 -19.04
CA SER A 372 9.19 20.97 -18.77
C SER A 372 8.85 20.91 -17.27
N ALA A 373 8.90 19.72 -16.67
CA ALA A 373 8.60 19.52 -15.25
C ALA A 373 9.56 20.29 -14.32
N ILE A 374 10.86 20.31 -14.62
CA ILE A 374 11.88 21.05 -13.85
C ILE A 374 11.59 22.56 -13.88
N LYS A 375 11.17 23.11 -15.04
CA LYS A 375 10.81 24.53 -15.16
C LYS A 375 9.62 24.93 -14.29
N MET A 376 8.68 24.02 -14.03
CA MET A 376 7.54 24.28 -13.15
C MET A 376 7.95 24.41 -11.67
N VAL A 377 8.95 23.65 -11.24
CA VAL A 377 9.41 23.61 -9.83
C VAL A 377 10.41 24.73 -9.51
N LEU A 378 11.24 25.13 -10.49
CA LEU A 378 12.25 26.16 -10.29
C LEU A 378 11.63 27.57 -10.16
N PRO A 379 12.33 28.53 -9.51
CA PRO A 379 11.76 29.78 -8.96
C PRO A 379 11.03 30.72 -9.92
N LYS A 380 10.99 30.42 -11.22
CA LYS A 380 10.30 31.24 -12.22
C LYS A 380 8.79 30.98 -12.29
N MET A 381 8.27 29.92 -11.66
CA MET A 381 6.83 29.63 -11.63
C MET A 381 6.32 29.38 -10.20
N LYS A 382 5.11 29.89 -9.90
CA LYS A 382 4.42 29.71 -8.62
C LYS A 382 3.95 28.26 -8.51
N PHE A 383 4.83 27.36 -8.06
CA PHE A 383 4.47 25.97 -7.79
C PHE A 383 3.74 25.87 -6.45
N GLU A 384 2.43 25.64 -6.47
CA GLU A 384 1.66 25.27 -5.28
C GLU A 384 1.74 23.76 -5.09
N CYS A 385 2.71 23.31 -4.30
CA CYS A 385 2.89 21.92 -3.94
C CYS A 385 1.69 21.44 -3.09
N LYS A 386 0.81 20.62 -3.66
CA LYS A 386 -0.29 19.97 -2.91
C LYS A 386 0.18 18.78 -2.04
N THR A 387 1.46 18.43 -2.10
CA THR A 387 2.05 17.26 -1.42
C THR A 387 2.95 17.66 -0.25
N GLN A 388 3.18 16.69 0.65
CA GLN A 388 3.87 16.86 1.95
C GLN A 388 5.40 17.05 1.84
N VAL A 389 5.91 17.48 0.69
CA VAL A 389 7.34 17.55 0.36
C VAL A 389 7.84 19.00 0.48
N SER A 390 9.02 19.22 1.08
CA SER A 390 9.63 20.55 1.14
C SER A 390 10.09 21.02 -0.24
N ILE A 391 9.75 22.26 -0.57
CA ILE A 391 10.05 22.87 -1.89
C ILE A 391 11.57 22.91 -2.14
N ASP A 392 12.38 23.11 -1.11
CA ASP A 392 13.83 23.18 -1.25
C ASP A 392 14.45 21.82 -1.62
N ASN A 393 13.95 20.72 -1.05
CA ASN A 393 14.37 19.37 -1.44
C ASN A 393 13.97 19.05 -2.88
N LEU A 394 12.77 19.48 -3.27
CA LEU A 394 12.28 19.28 -4.64
C LEU A 394 13.11 20.07 -5.66
N ARG A 395 13.46 21.32 -5.34
CA ARG A 395 14.37 22.13 -6.17
C ARG A 395 15.76 21.51 -6.27
N LEU A 396 16.29 21.00 -5.16
CA LEU A 396 17.58 20.31 -5.17
C LEU A 396 17.54 19.05 -6.06
N ALA A 397 16.48 18.26 -5.98
CA ALA A 397 16.29 17.09 -6.83
C ALA A 397 16.18 17.48 -8.31
N ALA A 398 15.41 18.53 -8.63
CA ALA A 398 15.31 19.05 -9.99
C ALA A 398 16.68 19.49 -10.54
N ILE A 399 17.52 20.14 -9.72
CA ILE A 399 18.89 20.51 -10.08
C ILE A 399 19.77 19.27 -10.31
N LYS A 400 19.65 18.24 -9.46
CA LYS A 400 20.39 16.98 -9.65
C LYS A 400 20.02 16.30 -10.98
N VAL A 401 18.73 16.17 -11.26
CA VAL A 401 18.24 15.64 -12.55
C VAL A 401 18.81 16.46 -13.70
N LEU A 402 18.73 17.80 -13.64
CA LEU A 402 19.28 18.68 -14.68
C LEU A 402 20.79 18.47 -14.88
N SER A 403 21.55 18.30 -13.80
CA SER A 403 22.98 18.05 -13.86
C SER A 403 23.31 16.77 -14.64
N THR A 404 22.53 15.70 -14.46
CA THR A 404 22.72 14.44 -15.22
C THR A 404 22.37 14.59 -16.71
N ILE A 405 21.42 15.49 -17.04
CA ILE A 405 21.07 15.82 -18.42
C ILE A 405 22.15 16.67 -19.09
N MET A 406 22.77 17.64 -18.38
CA MET A 406 23.75 18.57 -18.97
C MET A 406 25.04 17.88 -19.47
N CYS A 407 25.35 16.69 -18.96
CA CYS A 407 26.47 15.89 -19.44
C CYS A 407 26.19 15.15 -20.76
N LEU A 408 24.95 15.18 -21.26
CA LEU A 408 24.60 14.56 -22.53
C LEU A 408 25.16 15.40 -23.69
N PRO A 409 25.89 14.80 -24.64
CA PRO A 409 26.37 15.51 -25.82
C PRO A 409 25.20 16.18 -26.54
N ASN A 410 25.28 17.49 -26.74
CA ASN A 410 24.25 18.31 -27.37
C ASN A 410 24.25 18.08 -28.90
N HIS A 411 24.04 16.84 -29.33
CA HIS A 411 24.01 16.42 -30.74
C HIS A 411 22.78 16.96 -31.48
N PHE A 412 21.83 17.54 -30.74
CA PHE A 412 20.54 18.01 -31.24
C PHE A 412 20.26 19.48 -30.88
N ASP A 413 21.31 20.29 -30.72
CA ASP A 413 21.22 21.73 -30.41
C ASP A 413 20.31 22.53 -31.37
N LYS A 414 20.03 21.97 -32.55
CA LYS A 414 19.17 22.55 -33.60
C LYS A 414 17.77 21.96 -33.68
N ILE A 415 17.39 21.03 -32.80
CA ILE A 415 16.03 20.49 -32.77
C ILE A 415 15.18 21.41 -31.90
N GLU A 416 14.32 22.19 -32.55
CA GLU A 416 13.23 22.88 -31.87
C GLU A 416 12.36 21.85 -31.17
N LEU A 417 12.38 21.84 -29.84
CA LEU A 417 11.44 21.07 -29.05
C LEU A 417 10.05 21.54 -29.44
N GLY A 418 9.32 20.68 -30.16
CA GLY A 418 7.97 20.99 -30.60
C GLY A 418 7.16 21.48 -29.41
N LYS A 419 6.45 22.60 -29.58
CA LYS A 419 5.53 23.13 -28.57
C LYS A 419 4.46 22.07 -28.31
N PHE A 420 4.72 21.17 -27.36
CA PHE A 420 3.70 20.29 -26.84
C PHE A 420 2.70 21.18 -26.11
N ASN A 421 1.44 21.09 -26.54
CA ASN A 421 0.38 21.97 -26.07
C ASN A 421 0.00 21.57 -24.64
N TRP A 422 0.72 22.13 -23.66
CA TRP A 422 0.44 21.99 -22.24
C TRP A 422 -0.51 23.06 -21.71
N ASP A 423 -0.87 24.04 -22.55
CA ASP A 423 -1.88 25.06 -22.23
C ASP A 423 -3.29 24.47 -22.42
N SER A 424 -3.73 23.63 -21.49
CA SER A 424 -5.16 23.47 -21.21
C SER A 424 -5.54 24.33 -20.02
N SER A 425 -5.51 25.64 -20.23
CA SER A 425 -6.40 26.54 -19.51
C SER A 425 -7.41 27.06 -20.52
N ASP A 426 -8.65 26.66 -20.31
CA ASP A 426 -9.81 27.04 -21.09
C ASP A 426 -9.93 28.57 -21.11
N SER A 427 -9.70 29.20 -22.26
CA SER A 427 -10.24 30.53 -22.55
C SER A 427 -10.34 30.74 -24.07
N SER A 428 -11.55 30.61 -24.57
CA SER A 428 -11.98 31.22 -25.81
C SER A 428 -11.70 32.73 -25.79
N ILE A 429 -11.00 33.27 -26.82
CA ILE A 429 -11.35 34.47 -27.62
C ILE A 429 -10.09 35.06 -28.32
N THR A 430 -10.10 34.93 -29.66
CA THR A 430 -9.49 35.71 -30.77
C THR A 430 -7.97 35.97 -30.89
N PRO A 431 -7.42 35.96 -32.14
CA PRO A 431 -6.00 36.19 -32.42
C PRO A 431 -5.70 37.66 -32.73
N SER A 432 -4.73 38.26 -32.03
CA SER A 432 -3.99 39.40 -32.54
C SER A 432 -2.66 39.58 -31.80
N GLU A 433 -1.60 39.58 -32.59
CA GLU A 433 -0.33 40.31 -32.39
C GLU A 433 0.41 40.11 -31.06
N ASN A 434 1.56 39.43 -31.14
CA ASN A 434 2.83 39.90 -30.55
C ASN A 434 4.00 38.99 -30.98
N VAL A 435 4.47 39.20 -32.21
CA VAL A 435 5.80 38.79 -32.68
C VAL A 435 6.73 39.96 -32.41
N SER A 436 7.37 40.02 -31.24
CA SER A 436 8.47 40.99 -30.99
C SER A 436 9.30 40.79 -29.72
N VAL A 437 9.16 39.70 -28.95
CA VAL A 437 9.87 39.57 -27.65
C VAL A 437 11.07 38.60 -27.68
N VAL A 438 11.40 38.02 -28.85
CA VAL A 438 12.51 37.06 -28.96
C VAL A 438 13.90 37.74 -29.06
N GLY A 439 13.96 39.03 -29.41
CA GLY A 439 15.24 39.73 -29.62
C GLY A 439 15.97 40.21 -28.37
N GLU A 440 15.29 40.40 -27.24
CA GLU A 440 15.90 41.03 -26.05
C GLU A 440 16.54 40.04 -25.07
N GLN A 441 16.20 38.75 -25.14
CA GLN A 441 16.79 37.72 -24.26
C GLN A 441 18.15 37.21 -24.73
N GLU A 442 18.46 37.25 -26.03
CA GLU A 442 19.77 36.84 -26.55
C GLU A 442 20.88 37.88 -26.30
N GLN A 443 20.53 39.16 -26.17
CA GLN A 443 21.50 40.23 -25.90
C GLN A 443 22.03 40.21 -24.46
N LEU A 444 21.23 39.78 -23.48
CA LEU A 444 21.65 39.71 -22.08
C LEU A 444 22.57 38.52 -21.79
N VAL A 445 22.43 37.41 -22.52
CA VAL A 445 23.31 36.23 -22.35
C VAL A 445 24.69 36.49 -22.94
N THR A 446 24.78 37.28 -24.02
CA THR A 446 26.07 37.59 -24.67
C THR A 446 26.92 38.56 -23.86
N GLN A 447 26.31 39.48 -23.08
CA GLN A 447 27.07 40.41 -22.23
C GLN A 447 27.62 39.81 -20.93
N LEU A 448 27.14 38.65 -20.49
CA LEU A 448 27.63 37.97 -19.28
C LEU A 448 28.85 37.07 -19.51
N VAL A 449 29.25 36.84 -20.76
CA VAL A 449 30.41 35.98 -21.12
C VAL A 449 31.64 36.82 -21.53
N SER A 450 31.51 38.14 -21.65
CA SER A 450 32.62 39.03 -22.03
C SER A 450 32.96 40.11 -20.99
N GLY A 451 32.67 39.86 -19.71
CA GLY A 451 33.00 40.74 -18.59
C GLY A 451 34.00 40.11 -17.63
#